data_AF-A0A0F9DS86-F1
#
_entry.id   AF-A0A0F9DS86-F1
#
_cell.length_a   1.000
_cell.length_b   1.000
_cell.length_c   1.000
_cell.angle_alpha   90.00
_cell.angle_beta   90.00
_cell.angle_gamma   90.00
#
_symmetry.space_group_name_H-M   'P 1'
#
loop_
_entity.id
_entity.type
_entity.pdbx_description
1 polymer ?
#
loop_
_entity_poly.entity_id
_entity_poly.type
_entity_poly.pdbx_seq_one_letter_code
_entity_poly.pdbx_strand_id
1 'polypeptide(L)'
;MGNLLTTLDVVIFFGSLIAVMGIGLWAGRKEDTSADYYLAGKTTRWWGVAGSIFGSNVSANHIIGFVGLGFSVGFAQSHFEITAIAGLLLLCYGFLPVYRKLNLYTLSQYLCRRYDDRSRICYAVIMLAIMVIIGMVPGFYIGSRSLNILLQGGPGPIDPTWYKMGILLMALVTGTYTILGGLKAVIVTDVIQSIMLLVAGLTVAAITFSQP
;
A
#
# COMPACT_ATOMS: atom_id res chain seq x y z
N MET A 1 -28.07 -18.22 13.33
CA MET A 1 -26.76 -17.67 12.92
C MET A 1 -26.65 -17.78 11.42
N GLY A 2 -26.88 -16.70 10.67
CA GLY A 2 -26.58 -16.68 9.23
C GLY A 2 -25.07 -16.77 9.03
N ASN A 3 -24.62 -17.51 8.02
CA ASN A 3 -23.20 -17.49 7.63
C ASN A 3 -22.79 -16.04 7.40
N LEU A 4 -21.76 -15.57 8.11
CA LEU A 4 -21.19 -14.23 7.96
C LEU A 4 -20.63 -13.96 6.55
N LEU A 5 -20.37 -15.02 5.78
CA LEU A 5 -19.96 -14.99 4.39
C LEU A 5 -20.80 -15.98 3.62
N THR A 6 -21.46 -15.51 2.57
CA THR A 6 -22.08 -16.40 1.59
C THR A 6 -20.98 -17.09 0.79
N THR A 7 -21.21 -18.31 0.30
CA THR A 7 -20.27 -18.99 -0.62
C THR A 7 -19.91 -18.10 -1.81
N LEU A 8 -20.85 -17.25 -2.24
CA LEU A 8 -20.66 -16.24 -3.27
C LEU A 8 -19.62 -15.17 -2.87
N ASP A 9 -19.62 -14.70 -1.62
CA ASP A 9 -18.67 -13.69 -1.14
C ASP A 9 -17.24 -14.24 -1.09
N VAL A 10 -17.08 -15.50 -0.67
CA VAL A 10 -15.80 -16.21 -0.66
C VAL A 10 -15.27 -16.37 -2.08
N VAL A 11 -16.12 -16.75 -3.03
CA VAL A 11 -15.75 -16.89 -4.45
C VAL A 11 -15.35 -15.55 -5.07
N ILE A 12 -16.06 -14.46 -4.77
CA ILE A 12 -15.69 -13.12 -5.26
C ILE A 12 -14.37 -12.66 -4.63
N PHE A 13 -14.16 -12.91 -3.34
CA PHE A 13 -12.93 -12.52 -2.64
C PHE A 13 -11.70 -13.24 -3.20
N PHE A 14 -11.71 -14.57 -3.24
CA PHE A 14 -10.57 -15.33 -3.78
C PHE A 14 -10.45 -15.15 -5.30
N GLY A 15 -11.58 -15.03 -6.02
CA GLY A 15 -11.60 -14.78 -7.47
C GLY A 15 -10.98 -13.44 -7.85
N SER A 16 -11.31 -12.36 -7.12
CA SER A 16 -10.72 -11.03 -7.34
C SER A 16 -9.23 -11.02 -6.99
N LEU A 17 -8.83 -11.69 -5.90
CA LEU A 17 -7.43 -11.83 -5.51
C LEU A 17 -6.60 -12.53 -6.60
N ILE A 18 -7.09 -13.68 -7.09
CA ILE A 18 -6.43 -14.44 -8.17
C ILE A 18 -6.42 -13.63 -9.47
N ALA A 19 -7.51 -12.93 -9.81
CA ALA A 19 -7.58 -12.10 -11.02
C ALA A 19 -6.55 -10.97 -10.99
N VAL A 20 -6.45 -10.26 -9.86
CA VAL A 20 -5.46 -9.18 -9.69
C VAL A 20 -4.04 -9.73 -9.76
N MET A 21 -3.75 -10.84 -9.07
CA MET A 21 -2.44 -11.50 -9.16
C MET A 21 -2.11 -11.94 -10.59
N GLY A 22 -3.08 -12.51 -11.31
CA GLY A 22 -2.93 -12.94 -12.70
C GLY A 22 -2.64 -11.77 -13.64
N ILE A 23 -3.38 -10.66 -13.50
CA ILE A 23 -3.14 -9.43 -14.25
C ILE A 23 -1.75 -8.85 -13.93
N GLY A 24 -1.36 -8.85 -12.66
CA GLY A 24 -0.04 -8.42 -12.20
C GLY A 24 1.09 -9.22 -12.82
N LEU A 25 1.01 -10.56 -12.75
CA LEU A 25 2.00 -11.47 -13.34
C LEU A 25 2.04 -11.36 -14.87
N TRP A 26 0.89 -11.18 -15.54
CA TRP A 26 0.84 -10.97 -16.98
C TRP A 26 1.45 -9.63 -17.40
N ALA A 27 1.19 -8.55 -16.65
CA ALA A 27 1.79 -7.24 -16.87
C ALA A 27 3.31 -7.25 -16.58
N GLY A 28 3.75 -8.04 -15.60
CA GLY A 28 5.15 -8.23 -15.23
C GLY A 28 5.97 -9.03 -16.26
N ARG A 29 5.34 -9.94 -17.00
CA ARG A 29 5.98 -10.74 -18.05
C ARG A 29 6.45 -9.97 -19.27
N LYS A 30 6.14 -8.66 -19.36
CA LYS A 30 6.16 -7.96 -20.65
C LYS A 30 7.45 -7.23 -21.03
N GLU A 31 8.57 -7.23 -20.28
CA GLU A 31 9.82 -6.59 -20.78
C GLU A 31 11.17 -7.17 -20.33
N ASP A 32 12.05 -7.30 -21.34
CA ASP A 32 13.43 -7.80 -21.37
C ASP A 32 14.51 -6.70 -21.16
N THR A 33 14.21 -5.52 -20.59
CA THR A 33 15.24 -4.46 -20.50
C THR A 33 15.16 -3.58 -19.25
N SER A 34 16.28 -3.51 -18.53
CA SER A 34 16.47 -2.80 -17.26
C SER A 34 16.31 -1.27 -17.31
N ALA A 35 16.24 -0.68 -18.51
CA ALA A 35 16.18 0.76 -18.73
C ALA A 35 14.77 1.36 -18.59
N ASP A 36 13.72 0.63 -18.98
CA ASP A 36 12.32 1.08 -18.82
C ASP A 36 11.81 0.98 -17.38
N TYR A 37 12.39 0.07 -16.60
CA TYR A 37 12.04 -0.18 -15.21
C TYR A 37 12.38 0.99 -14.27
N TYR A 38 13.49 1.69 -14.51
CA TYR A 38 13.92 2.80 -13.65
C TYR A 38 13.48 4.18 -14.12
N LEU A 39 13.15 4.34 -15.41
CA LEU A 39 13.04 5.67 -16.00
C LEU A 39 11.65 6.08 -16.50
N ALA A 40 10.68 5.15 -16.60
CA ALA A 40 9.32 5.41 -17.12
C ALA A 40 9.34 6.51 -18.21
N GLY A 41 10.19 6.26 -19.23
CA GLY A 41 11.06 7.25 -19.87
C GLY A 41 10.47 8.64 -20.03
N LYS A 42 10.70 9.56 -19.09
CA LYS A 42 10.44 11.04 -19.17
C LYS A 42 9.10 11.50 -19.78
N THR A 43 8.14 10.61 -20.02
CA THR A 43 6.91 10.82 -20.81
C THR A 43 5.65 10.46 -20.03
N THR A 44 5.80 10.15 -18.74
CA THR A 44 4.70 9.93 -17.83
C THR A 44 3.89 11.23 -17.71
N ARG A 45 2.67 11.22 -18.26
CA ARG A 45 1.74 12.35 -18.19
C ARG A 45 1.45 12.68 -16.72
N TRP A 46 1.16 13.95 -16.42
CA TRP A 46 0.98 14.46 -15.06
C TRP A 46 -0.03 13.66 -14.22
N TRP A 47 -1.10 13.15 -14.86
CA TRP A 47 -2.09 12.30 -14.20
C TRP A 47 -1.55 10.94 -13.76
N GLY A 48 -0.58 10.38 -14.49
CA GLY A 48 0.09 9.13 -14.11
C GLY A 48 1.00 9.31 -12.89
N VAL A 49 1.69 10.45 -12.80
CA VAL A 49 2.52 10.80 -11.64
C VAL A 49 1.64 11.04 -10.41
N ALA A 50 0.55 11.80 -10.55
CA ALA A 50 -0.41 12.02 -9.48
C ALA A 50 -1.04 10.71 -8.99
N GLY A 51 -1.46 9.84 -9.91
CA GLY A 51 -2.02 8.52 -9.59
C GLY A 51 -1.01 7.61 -8.89
N SER A 52 0.26 7.62 -9.29
CA SER A 52 1.32 6.85 -8.64
C SER A 52 1.59 7.36 -7.23
N ILE A 53 1.69 8.68 -7.04
CA ILE A 53 1.89 9.27 -5.70
C ILE A 53 0.71 8.89 -4.81
N PHE A 54 -0.53 9.00 -5.31
CA PHE A 54 -1.72 8.62 -4.56
C PHE A 54 -1.72 7.13 -4.20
N GLY A 55 -1.49 6.23 -5.17
CA GLY A 55 -1.44 4.79 -4.94
C GLY A 55 -0.39 4.41 -3.89
N SER A 56 0.80 5.00 -3.96
CA SER A 56 1.88 4.74 -2.98
C SER A 56 1.59 5.25 -1.56
N ASN A 57 0.67 6.19 -1.38
CA ASN A 57 0.27 6.68 -0.06
C ASN A 57 -0.94 5.93 0.53
N VAL A 58 -1.77 5.33 -0.34
CA VAL A 58 -3.01 4.66 0.09
C VAL A 58 -2.75 3.17 0.25
N SER A 59 -2.55 2.76 1.50
CA SER A 59 -2.47 1.35 1.89
C SER A 59 -3.70 0.91 2.70
N ALA A 60 -4.00 -0.39 2.70
CA ALA A 60 -5.09 -0.94 3.51
C ALA A 60 -4.92 -0.65 5.01
N ASN A 61 -3.68 -0.69 5.51
CA ASN A 61 -3.34 -0.37 6.90
C ASN A 61 -3.64 1.10 7.23
N HIS A 62 -3.37 1.99 6.27
CA HIS A 62 -3.64 3.41 6.39
C HIS A 62 -5.15 3.66 6.56
N ILE A 63 -6.00 3.04 5.73
CA ILE A 63 -7.46 3.17 5.84
C ILE A 63 -7.98 2.65 7.17
N ILE A 64 -7.58 1.44 7.58
CA ILE A 64 -8.07 0.84 8.83
C ILE A 64 -7.64 1.68 10.04
N GLY A 65 -6.43 2.22 10.02
CA GLY A 65 -5.96 3.16 11.04
C GLY A 65 -6.79 4.45 11.09
N PHE A 66 -7.07 5.05 9.93
CA PHE A 66 -7.83 6.31 9.86
C PHE A 66 -9.31 6.14 10.20
N VAL A 67 -9.93 5.02 9.86
CA VAL A 67 -11.30 4.72 10.30
C VAL A 67 -11.36 4.58 11.82
N GLY A 68 -10.37 3.90 12.42
CA GLY A 68 -10.28 3.76 13.89
C GLY A 68 -10.07 5.11 14.60
N LEU A 69 -9.19 5.96 14.07
CA LEU A 69 -8.99 7.32 14.58
C LEU A 69 -10.22 8.20 14.32
N GLY A 70 -10.87 8.06 13.17
CA GLY A 70 -12.11 8.77 12.84
C GLY A 70 -13.26 8.43 13.78
N PHE A 71 -13.35 7.19 14.27
CA PHE A 71 -14.33 6.82 15.29
C PHE A 71 -14.03 7.44 16.66
N SER A 72 -12.75 7.58 17.02
CA SER A 72 -12.35 8.11 18.33
C SER A 72 -12.32 9.65 18.37
N VAL A 73 -11.78 10.27 17.33
CA VAL A 73 -11.44 11.71 17.25
C VAL A 73 -12.38 12.47 16.31
N GLY A 74 -13.14 11.76 15.46
CA GLY A 74 -14.06 12.37 14.50
C GLY A 74 -13.36 13.04 13.32
N PHE A 75 -14.05 14.02 12.72
CA PHE A 75 -13.57 14.76 11.55
C PHE A 75 -12.26 15.55 11.80
N ALA A 76 -11.87 15.79 13.05
CA ALA A 76 -10.63 16.48 13.36
C ALA A 76 -9.39 15.75 12.80
N GLN A 77 -9.45 14.43 12.63
CA GLN A 77 -8.36 13.65 12.01
C GLN A 77 -8.09 14.05 10.55
N SER A 78 -9.08 14.57 9.82
CA SER A 78 -8.95 15.01 8.42
C SER A 78 -7.95 16.17 8.25
N HIS A 79 -7.63 16.91 9.32
CA HIS A 79 -6.58 17.93 9.30
C HIS A 79 -5.21 17.37 8.85
N PHE A 80 -4.91 16.11 9.15
CA PHE A 80 -3.65 15.47 8.72
C PHE A 80 -3.53 15.45 7.19
N GLU A 81 -4.57 15.00 6.49
CA GLU A 81 -4.62 14.94 5.03
C GLU A 81 -4.66 16.33 4.39
N ILE A 82 -5.41 17.26 4.99
CA ILE A 82 -5.48 18.65 4.49
C ILE A 82 -4.10 19.33 4.61
N THR A 83 -3.38 19.11 5.71
CA THR A 83 -2.03 19.66 5.91
C THR A 83 -1.00 19.02 4.99
N ALA A 84 -1.18 17.74 4.64
CA ALA A 84 -0.32 17.04 3.70
C ALA A 84 -0.29 17.73 2.32
N ILE A 85 -1.38 18.37 1.89
CA ILE A 85 -1.44 19.16 0.65
C ILE A 85 -0.42 20.30 0.70
N ALA A 86 -0.35 21.04 1.80
CA ALA A 86 0.62 22.12 1.97
C ALA A 86 2.07 21.60 1.95
N GLY A 87 2.31 20.45 2.60
CA GLY A 87 3.61 19.77 2.56
C GLY A 87 4.01 19.33 1.14
N LEU A 88 3.06 18.80 0.37
CA LEU A 88 3.28 18.39 -1.02
C LEU A 88 3.59 19.58 -1.93
N LEU A 89 2.90 20.71 -1.74
CA LEU A 89 3.18 21.95 -2.46
C LEU A 89 4.58 22.47 -2.14
N LEU A 90 4.99 22.46 -0.86
CA LEU A 90 6.35 22.83 -0.46
C LEU A 90 7.40 21.91 -1.10
N LEU A 91 7.13 20.61 -1.15
CA LEU A 91 8.02 19.65 -1.81
C LEU A 91 8.11 19.92 -3.31
N CYS A 92 6.99 20.22 -3.96
CA CYS A 92 6.93 20.49 -5.40
C CYS A 92 7.61 21.81 -5.81
N TYR A 93 7.42 22.89 -5.06
CA TYR A 93 8.00 24.20 -5.41
C TYR A 93 9.36 24.45 -4.78
N GLY A 94 9.64 23.91 -3.60
CA GLY A 94 10.89 24.11 -2.87
C GLY A 94 11.94 23.06 -3.18
N PHE A 95 11.64 21.79 -2.94
CA PHE A 95 12.64 20.71 -2.98
C PHE A 95 12.83 20.09 -4.36
N LEU A 96 11.75 19.88 -5.11
CA LEU A 96 11.80 19.31 -6.45
C LEU A 96 12.74 20.03 -7.43
N PRO A 97 12.77 21.38 -7.54
CA PRO A 97 13.71 22.05 -8.44
C PRO A 97 15.17 21.82 -8.04
N VAL A 98 15.46 21.70 -6.74
CA VAL A 98 16.81 21.41 -6.23
C VAL A 98 17.21 19.98 -6.61
N TYR A 99 16.34 19.00 -6.38
CA TYR A 99 16.62 17.59 -6.71
C TYR A 99 16.79 17.37 -8.22
N ARG A 100 15.99 18.05 -9.05
CA ARG A 100 16.13 17.99 -10.51
C ARG A 100 17.45 18.59 -11.00
N LYS A 101 17.93 19.70 -10.41
CA LYS A 101 19.23 20.29 -10.76
C LYS A 101 20.41 19.39 -10.38
N LEU A 102 20.29 18.63 -9.29
CA LEU A 102 21.35 17.74 -8.79
C LEU A 102 21.37 16.36 -9.50
N ASN A 103 20.41 16.06 -10.37
CA ASN A 103 20.25 14.76 -11.04
C ASN A 103 20.30 13.56 -10.08
N LEU A 104 19.60 13.69 -8.95
CA LEU A 104 19.54 12.66 -7.91
C LEU A 104 18.30 11.79 -8.11
N TYR A 105 18.44 10.49 -7.92
CA TYR A 105 17.35 9.52 -8.08
C TYR A 105 16.77 9.07 -6.73
N THR A 106 17.57 9.09 -5.66
CA THR A 106 17.11 8.70 -4.31
C THR A 106 17.45 9.75 -3.26
N LEU A 107 16.66 9.80 -2.18
CA LEU A 107 16.94 10.69 -1.05
C LEU A 107 18.25 10.29 -0.35
N SER A 108 18.57 9.00 -0.29
CA SER A 108 19.84 8.52 0.25
C SER A 108 21.05 9.05 -0.55
N GLN A 109 20.94 9.15 -1.88
CA GLN A 109 21.97 9.76 -2.72
C GLN A 109 22.11 11.27 -2.45
N TYR A 110 21.00 11.97 -2.18
CA TYR A 110 21.05 13.38 -1.77
C TYR A 110 21.88 13.55 -0.50
N LEU A 111 21.63 12.72 0.54
CA LEU A 111 22.39 12.78 1.78
C LEU A 111 23.87 12.44 1.57
N CYS A 112 24.17 11.46 0.71
CA CYS A 112 25.54 11.11 0.36
C CYS A 112 26.30 12.29 -0.25
N ARG A 113 25.66 13.01 -1.19
CA ARG A 113 26.30 14.10 -1.92
C ARG A 113 26.41 15.39 -1.10
N ARG A 114 25.52 15.58 -0.12
CA ARG A 114 25.48 16.78 0.74
C ARG A 114 26.34 16.65 1.99
N TYR A 115 26.48 15.44 2.53
CA TYR A 115 27.19 15.17 3.78
C TYR A 115 28.33 14.18 3.55
N ASP A 116 28.06 12.88 3.57
CA ASP A 116 29.04 11.81 3.36
C ASP A 116 28.34 10.46 3.14
N ASP A 117 29.06 9.41 2.73
CA ASP A 117 28.53 8.06 2.50
C ASP A 117 28.02 7.42 3.80
N ARG A 118 28.56 7.79 4.96
CA ARG A 118 28.03 7.38 6.28
C ARG A 118 26.57 7.81 6.46
N SER A 119 26.20 9.01 6.00
CA SER A 119 24.82 9.52 6.08
C SER A 119 23.88 8.75 5.16
N ARG A 120 24.38 8.27 4.00
CA ARG A 120 23.63 7.42 3.09
C ARG A 120 23.26 6.09 3.74
N ILE A 121 24.24 5.43 4.36
CA ILE A 121 24.04 4.13 5.02
C ILE A 121 23.11 4.29 6.22
N CYS A 122 23.36 5.29 7.07
CA CYS A 122 22.51 5.56 8.24
C CYS A 122 21.04 5.77 7.84
N TYR A 123 20.79 6.62 6.84
CA TYR A 123 19.44 6.86 6.33
C TYR A 123 18.81 5.60 5.73
N ALA A 124 19.56 4.81 4.95
CA ALA A 124 19.05 3.57 4.37
C ALA A 124 18.66 2.56 5.45
N VAL A 125 19.48 2.40 6.50
CA VAL A 125 19.18 1.50 7.63
C VAL A 125 17.94 1.96 8.39
N ILE A 126 17.85 3.26 8.70
CA ILE A 126 16.68 3.83 9.38
C ILE A 126 15.41 3.63 8.55
N MET A 127 15.47 3.92 7.24
CA MET A 127 14.31 3.76 6.36
C MET A 127 13.90 2.29 6.21
N LEU A 128 14.85 1.37 6.11
CA LEU A 128 14.56 -0.06 6.09
C LEU A 128 13.90 -0.50 7.40
N ALA A 129 14.42 -0.06 8.56
CA ALA A 129 13.83 -0.37 9.85
C ALA A 129 12.39 0.17 9.95
N ILE A 130 12.15 1.40 9.51
CA ILE A 130 10.81 2.02 9.45
C ILE A 130 9.89 1.21 8.52
N MET A 131 10.34 0.87 7.31
CA MET A 131 9.53 0.10 6.36
C MET A 131 9.14 -1.27 6.91
N VAL A 132 10.05 -1.95 7.62
CA VAL A 132 9.77 -3.26 8.22
C VAL A 132 8.85 -3.11 9.44
N ILE A 133 9.19 -2.24 10.39
CA ILE A 133 8.49 -2.16 11.69
C ILE A 133 7.14 -1.43 11.56
N ILE A 134 7.07 -0.36 10.78
CA ILE A 134 5.88 0.50 10.67
C ILE A 134 5.07 0.15 9.43
N GLY A 135 5.70 -0.27 8.34
CA GLY A 135 4.99 -0.67 7.12
C GLY A 135 4.54 -2.13 7.15
N MET A 136 5.52 -3.04 7.21
CA MET A 136 5.30 -4.47 7.01
C MET A 136 4.58 -5.12 8.20
N VAL A 137 5.03 -4.89 9.44
CA VAL A 137 4.46 -5.54 10.63
C VAL A 137 2.97 -5.23 10.83
N PRO A 138 2.49 -3.97 10.81
CA PRO A 138 1.06 -3.67 10.88
C PRO A 138 0.27 -4.28 9.71
N GLY A 139 0.88 -4.34 8.51
CA GLY A 139 0.34 -5.03 7.34
C GLY A 139 0.01 -6.50 7.61
N PHE A 140 0.99 -7.23 8.13
CA PHE A 140 0.78 -8.64 8.49
C PHE A 140 -0.19 -8.80 9.66
N TYR A 141 -0.16 -7.91 10.65
CA TYR A 141 -1.09 -7.95 11.78
C TYR A 141 -2.55 -7.77 11.33
N ILE A 142 -2.83 -6.72 10.54
CA ILE A 142 -4.18 -6.43 10.04
C ILE A 142 -4.65 -7.53 9.09
N GLY A 143 -3.78 -7.99 8.19
CA GLY A 143 -4.11 -9.08 7.25
C GLY A 143 -4.42 -10.40 7.97
N SER A 144 -3.58 -10.81 8.91
CA SER A 144 -3.80 -12.04 9.69
C SER A 144 -4.99 -11.95 10.63
N ARG A 145 -5.26 -10.79 11.23
CA ARG A 145 -6.47 -10.56 12.04
C ARG A 145 -7.73 -10.64 11.19
N SER A 146 -7.70 -10.08 9.98
CA SER A 146 -8.82 -10.17 9.04
C SER A 146 -9.11 -11.63 8.66
N LEU A 147 -8.07 -12.41 8.30
CA LEU A 147 -8.22 -13.85 8.04
C LEU A 147 -8.76 -14.62 9.23
N ASN A 148 -8.31 -14.29 10.44
CA ASN A 148 -8.78 -14.92 11.67
C ASN A 148 -10.29 -14.68 11.89
N ILE A 149 -10.78 -13.46 11.70
CA ILE A 149 -12.22 -13.12 11.80
C ILE A 149 -13.04 -13.89 10.75
N LEU A 150 -12.53 -13.99 9.52
CA LEU A 150 -13.21 -14.69 8.42
C LEU A 150 -13.30 -16.20 8.69
N LEU A 151 -12.22 -16.82 9.18
CA LEU A 151 -12.14 -18.27 9.44
C LEU A 151 -12.87 -18.71 10.70
N GLN A 152 -12.89 -17.88 11.75
CA GLN A 152 -13.65 -18.14 12.97
C GLN A 152 -15.16 -17.93 12.81
N GLY A 153 -15.59 -17.25 11.73
CA GLY A 153 -17.00 -16.92 11.53
C GLY A 153 -17.50 -15.92 12.56
N GLY A 154 -16.71 -14.89 12.88
CA GLY A 154 -17.14 -13.77 13.73
C GLY A 154 -15.99 -13.00 14.40
N PRO A 155 -16.29 -11.81 14.97
CA PRO A 155 -15.34 -11.07 15.79
C PRO A 155 -15.16 -11.75 17.15
N GLY A 156 -14.34 -12.81 17.18
CA GLY A 156 -13.95 -13.54 18.38
C GLY A 156 -12.57 -13.14 18.93
N PRO A 157 -12.17 -13.75 20.07
CA PRO A 157 -10.80 -13.67 20.56
C PRO A 157 -9.81 -14.25 19.53
N ILE A 158 -8.59 -13.71 19.50
CA ILE A 158 -7.55 -14.16 18.56
C ILE A 158 -7.16 -15.58 18.92
N ASP A 159 -7.50 -16.55 18.07
CA ASP A 159 -6.95 -17.88 18.19
C ASP A 159 -5.49 -17.88 17.72
N PRO A 160 -4.52 -18.26 18.58
CA PRO A 160 -3.11 -18.22 18.23
C PRO A 160 -2.75 -19.08 17.01
N THR A 161 -3.47 -20.18 16.79
CA THR A 161 -3.24 -21.11 15.67
C THR A 161 -3.63 -20.48 14.33
N TRP A 162 -4.84 -19.94 14.23
CA TRP A 162 -5.35 -19.31 13.01
C TRP A 162 -4.60 -18.02 12.68
N TYR A 163 -4.20 -17.25 13.69
CA TYR A 163 -3.38 -16.06 13.52
C TYR A 163 -1.99 -16.38 12.91
N LYS A 164 -1.27 -17.38 13.47
CA LYS A 164 0.03 -17.82 12.93
C LYS A 164 -0.09 -18.33 11.50
N MET A 165 -1.14 -19.11 11.21
CA MET A 165 -1.38 -19.61 9.86
C MET A 165 -1.73 -18.48 8.88
N GLY A 166 -2.48 -17.47 9.31
CA GLY A 166 -2.76 -16.27 8.50
C GLY A 166 -1.50 -15.50 8.13
N ILE A 167 -0.56 -15.32 9.07
CA ILE A 167 0.74 -14.69 8.78
C ILE A 167 1.52 -15.52 7.76
N LEU A 168 1.64 -16.83 7.98
CA LEU A 168 2.40 -17.72 7.09
C LEU A 168 1.81 -17.76 5.67
N LEU A 169 0.48 -17.84 5.56
CA LEU A 169 -0.21 -17.84 4.28
C LEU A 169 0.00 -16.52 3.55
N MET A 170 -0.18 -15.38 4.22
CA MET A 170 0.12 -14.06 3.65
C MET A 170 1.58 -13.93 3.24
N ALA A 171 2.51 -14.41 4.06
CA ALA A 171 3.94 -14.32 3.74
C ALA A 171 4.30 -15.18 2.53
N LEU A 172 3.70 -16.36 2.41
CA LEU A 172 3.92 -17.26 1.29
C LEU A 172 3.30 -16.71 0.00
N VAL A 173 2.04 -16.26 0.04
CA VAL A 173 1.39 -15.67 -1.13
C VAL A 173 2.13 -14.40 -1.56
N THR A 174 2.35 -13.47 -0.63
CA THR A 174 3.03 -12.20 -0.93
C THR A 174 4.46 -12.39 -1.39
N GLY A 175 5.21 -13.28 -0.75
CA GLY A 175 6.58 -13.61 -1.13
C GLY A 175 6.65 -14.25 -2.52
N THR A 176 5.82 -15.26 -2.79
CA THR A 176 5.84 -15.98 -4.08
C THR A 176 5.52 -15.07 -5.26
N TYR A 177 4.46 -14.25 -5.17
CA TYR A 177 4.13 -13.37 -6.30
C TYR A 177 5.10 -12.20 -6.46
N THR A 178 5.69 -11.71 -5.36
CA THR A 178 6.71 -10.66 -5.43
C THR A 178 7.98 -11.18 -6.09
N ILE A 179 8.41 -12.40 -5.75
CA ILE A 179 9.60 -13.04 -6.35
C ILE A 179 9.35 -13.36 -7.83
N LEU A 180 8.18 -13.89 -8.19
CA LEU A 180 7.88 -14.31 -9.55
C LEU A 180 7.50 -13.15 -10.49
N GLY A 181 6.85 -12.11 -9.96
CA GLY A 181 6.33 -10.99 -10.75
C GLY A 181 7.25 -9.76 -10.84
N GLY A 182 8.16 -9.59 -9.88
CA GLY A 182 9.01 -8.40 -9.80
C GLY A 182 8.24 -7.10 -9.48
N LEU A 183 8.96 -5.98 -9.35
CA LEU A 183 8.39 -4.70 -8.89
C LEU A 183 7.29 -4.14 -9.80
N LYS A 184 7.36 -4.35 -11.12
CA LYS A 184 6.32 -3.86 -12.06
C LYS A 184 4.99 -4.56 -11.83
N ALA A 185 5.02 -5.88 -11.61
CA ALA A 185 3.82 -6.63 -11.24
C ALA A 185 3.25 -6.12 -9.92
N VAL A 186 4.10 -5.91 -8.91
CA VAL A 186 3.71 -5.36 -7.61
C VAL A 186 3.03 -4.00 -7.76
N ILE A 187 3.62 -3.08 -8.52
CA ILE A 187 3.05 -1.73 -8.75
C ILE A 187 1.68 -1.84 -9.44
N VAL A 188 1.53 -2.68 -10.46
CA VAL A 188 0.26 -2.84 -11.17
C VAL A 188 -0.81 -3.41 -10.24
N THR A 189 -0.47 -4.43 -9.45
CA THR A 189 -1.40 -4.99 -8.47
C THR A 189 -1.78 -3.98 -7.40
N ASP A 190 -0.82 -3.18 -6.94
CA ASP A 190 -1.02 -2.16 -5.91
C ASP A 190 -1.99 -1.08 -6.41
N VAL A 191 -1.77 -0.54 -7.62
CA VAL A 191 -2.68 0.45 -8.22
C VAL A 191 -4.10 -0.09 -8.35
N ILE A 192 -4.28 -1.33 -8.82
CA ILE A 192 -5.61 -1.95 -8.94
C ILE A 192 -6.25 -2.09 -7.55
N GLN A 193 -5.47 -2.57 -6.56
CA GLN A 193 -5.95 -2.73 -5.19
C GLN A 193 -6.31 -1.41 -4.51
N SER A 194 -5.52 -0.35 -4.67
CA SER A 194 -5.82 0.98 -4.13
C SER A 194 -7.12 1.53 -4.71
N ILE A 195 -7.39 1.32 -6.01
CA ILE A 195 -8.66 1.73 -6.63
C ILE A 195 -9.83 0.91 -6.07
N MET A 196 -9.69 -0.42 -5.98
CA MET A 196 -10.72 -1.28 -5.38
C MET A 196 -11.03 -0.87 -3.95
N LEU A 197 -10.00 -0.58 -3.16
CA LEU A 197 -10.08 -0.14 -1.77
C LEU A 197 -10.79 1.21 -1.65
N LEU A 198 -10.51 2.16 -2.55
CA LEU A 198 -11.18 3.46 -2.59
C LEU A 198 -12.68 3.31 -2.92
N VAL A 199 -13.01 2.52 -3.95
CA VAL A 199 -14.42 2.24 -4.31
C VAL A 199 -15.16 1.54 -3.18
N ALA A 200 -14.53 0.55 -2.54
CA ALA A 200 -15.08 -0.13 -1.38
C ALA A 200 -15.32 0.83 -0.21
N GLY A 201 -14.36 1.70 0.09
CA GLY A 201 -14.49 2.71 1.15
C GLY A 201 -15.63 3.70 0.89
N LEU A 202 -15.76 4.22 -0.34
CA LEU A 202 -16.87 5.10 -0.73
C LEU A 202 -18.22 4.39 -0.64
N THR A 203 -18.28 3.13 -1.05
CA THR A 203 -19.51 2.32 -0.98
C THR A 203 -19.94 2.10 0.47
N VAL A 204 -19.00 1.73 1.35
CA VAL A 204 -19.28 1.56 2.79
C VAL A 204 -19.76 2.88 3.39
N ALA A 205 -19.13 4.00 3.06
CA ALA A 205 -19.55 5.32 3.53
C ALA A 205 -20.98 5.65 3.05
N ALA A 206 -21.28 5.47 1.77
CA ALA A 206 -22.61 5.72 1.20
C ALA A 206 -23.70 4.88 1.88
N ILE A 207 -23.44 3.58 2.09
CA ILE A 207 -24.37 2.69 2.79
C ILE A 207 -24.57 3.17 4.24
N THR A 208 -23.50 3.54 4.93
CA THR A 208 -23.56 4.00 6.32
C THR A 208 -24.39 5.28 6.45
N PHE A 209 -24.19 6.26 5.55
CA PHE A 209 -24.99 7.50 5.54
C PHE A 209 -26.45 7.29 5.11
N SER A 210 -26.75 6.20 4.39
CA SER A 210 -28.11 5.86 3.99
C SER A 210 -28.91 5.12 5.08
N GLN A 211 -28.24 4.64 6.13
CA GLN A 211 -28.91 4.06 7.28
C GLN A 211 -29.39 5.19 8.22
N PRO A 212 -30.67 5.18 8.63
CA PRO A 212 -31.27 6.23 9.46
C PRO A 212 -30.73 6.24 10.90
#